data_AF-A0A2L2YG81-F1
#
_entry.id   AF-A0A2L2YG81-F1
#
_cell.length_a   1.000
_cell.length_b   1.000
_cell.length_c   1.000
_cell.angle_alpha   90.00
_cell.angle_beta   90.00
_cell.angle_gamma   90.00
#
_symmetry.space_group_name_H-M   'P 1'
#
loop_
_entity.id
_entity.type
_entity.pdbx_description
1 polymer ?
#
loop_
_entity_poly.entity_id
_entity_poly.type
_entity_poly.pdbx_seq_one_letter_code
_entity_poly.pdbx_strand_id
1 'polypeptide(L)'
;MTVKEKQTRVCTLLTHLTSVSKTVVPVEDRDPRLNGIGKLPQGELFSCFHEKGLAEATKLYETLYAAKDFEDFMNLAKQARTFANEGLFVYAVSVAILHRADCRGVTVPPIQEIFPDRFVPTETISLAQKEVANHPDKDVKVEIETTGNILDPEYKMSYFREDVGTNAHHWHWHIVYPATWKPEVMGKIKDRKGELFYYMHQQMCARYD
;
A
#
# COMPACT_ATOMS: atom_id res chain seq x y z
N MET A 1 -2.22 23.48 -10.79
CA MET A 1 -2.42 22.75 -9.51
C MET A 1 -1.11 22.72 -8.76
N THR A 2 -1.10 23.22 -7.53
CA THR A 2 0.10 23.26 -6.69
C THR A 2 0.44 21.87 -6.16
N VAL A 3 1.71 21.64 -5.75
CA VAL A 3 2.12 20.37 -5.12
C VAL A 3 1.31 20.11 -3.84
N LYS A 4 1.00 21.17 -3.08
CA LYS A 4 0.18 21.09 -1.87
C LYS A 4 -1.23 20.57 -2.15
N GLU A 5 -1.90 21.08 -3.18
CA GLU A 5 -3.23 20.60 -3.59
C GLU A 5 -3.21 19.13 -4.00
N LYS A 6 -2.18 18.73 -4.78
CA LYS A 6 -2.00 17.33 -5.17
C LYS A 6 -1.77 16.43 -3.96
N GLN A 7 -0.95 16.88 -3.01
CA GLN A 7 -0.67 16.16 -1.77
C GLN A 7 -1.95 15.92 -0.97
N THR A 8 -2.77 16.95 -0.76
CA THR A 8 -4.05 16.80 -0.04
C THR A 8 -4.95 15.78 -0.71
N ARG A 9 -5.07 15.82 -2.04
CA ARG A 9 -5.90 14.87 -2.79
C ARG A 9 -5.40 13.43 -2.70
N VAL A 10 -4.09 13.21 -2.75
CA VAL A 10 -3.48 11.88 -2.57
C VAL A 10 -3.70 11.36 -1.14
N CYS A 11 -3.55 12.21 -0.12
CA CYS A 11 -3.85 11.82 1.26
C CYS A 11 -5.31 11.38 1.39
N THR A 12 -6.27 12.18 0.90
CA THR A 12 -7.71 11.84 0.91
C THR A 12 -8.01 10.55 0.15
N LEU A 13 -7.32 10.30 -0.96
CA LEU A 13 -7.49 9.07 -1.75
C LEU A 13 -7.12 7.82 -0.95
N LEU A 14 -6.13 7.91 -0.06
CA LEU A 14 -5.58 6.78 0.69
C LEU A 14 -6.05 6.73 2.16
N THR A 15 -6.94 7.62 2.58
CA THR A 15 -7.57 7.57 3.92
C THR A 15 -8.74 6.58 3.93
N HIS A 16 -9.00 5.90 5.04
CA HIS A 16 -10.24 5.12 5.28
C HIS A 16 -10.49 4.01 4.26
N LEU A 17 -9.45 3.31 3.80
CA LEU A 17 -9.59 2.31 2.73
C LEU A 17 -10.42 1.09 3.13
N THR A 18 -10.29 0.64 4.38
CA THR A 18 -11.04 -0.52 4.92
C THR A 18 -12.49 -0.19 5.26
N SER A 19 -12.85 1.10 5.36
CA SER A 19 -14.21 1.57 5.68
C SER A 19 -14.94 2.17 4.48
N VAL A 20 -14.39 2.08 3.27
CA VAL A 20 -15.08 2.53 2.06
C VAL A 20 -16.34 1.69 1.85
N SER A 21 -17.47 2.37 1.67
CA SER A 21 -18.75 1.74 1.32
C SER A 21 -18.57 0.79 0.14
N LYS A 22 -19.06 -0.45 0.28
CA LYS A 22 -19.00 -1.53 -0.71
C LYS A 22 -19.96 -1.28 -1.89
N THR A 23 -19.97 -0.07 -2.41
CA THR A 23 -20.80 0.31 -3.54
C THR A 23 -20.22 -0.35 -4.78
N VAL A 24 -20.83 -1.48 -5.17
CA VAL A 24 -20.45 -2.20 -6.39
C VAL A 24 -20.89 -1.32 -7.56
N VAL A 25 -19.95 -0.53 -8.10
CA VAL A 25 -20.15 0.14 -9.39
C VAL A 25 -20.34 -0.97 -10.43
N PRO A 26 -21.49 -1.03 -11.12
CA PRO A 26 -21.73 -2.02 -12.17
C PRO A 26 -20.63 -1.98 -13.21
N VAL A 27 -20.32 -3.12 -13.85
CA VAL A 27 -19.16 -3.22 -14.74
C VAL A 27 -19.32 -2.30 -15.96
N GLU A 28 -20.55 -2.13 -16.41
CA GLU A 28 -20.98 -1.24 -17.49
C GLU A 28 -20.72 0.26 -17.22
N ASP A 29 -20.70 0.67 -15.95
CA ASP A 29 -20.48 2.05 -15.52
C ASP A 29 -18.99 2.34 -15.21
N ARG A 30 -18.12 1.32 -15.33
CA ARG A 30 -16.68 1.47 -15.10
C ARG A 30 -16.02 2.08 -16.32
N ASP A 31 -14.98 2.89 -16.08
CA ASP A 31 -14.09 3.31 -17.14
C ASP A 31 -13.52 2.07 -17.84
N PRO A 32 -13.61 1.96 -19.18
CA PRO A 32 -13.15 0.78 -19.92
C PRO A 32 -11.69 0.39 -19.64
N ARG A 33 -10.85 1.34 -19.21
CA ARG A 33 -9.44 1.11 -18.85
C ARG A 33 -9.28 0.32 -17.55
N LEU A 34 -10.32 0.29 -16.71
CA LEU A 34 -10.38 -0.47 -15.46
C LEU A 34 -11.01 -1.86 -15.64
N ASN A 35 -11.37 -2.23 -16.87
CA ASN A 35 -11.85 -3.57 -17.16
C ASN A 35 -10.79 -4.63 -16.79
N GLY A 36 -11.24 -5.63 -16.03
CA GLY A 36 -10.36 -6.68 -15.50
C GLY A 36 -9.76 -6.41 -14.12
N ILE A 37 -10.10 -5.28 -13.49
CA ILE A 37 -9.81 -4.98 -12.08
C ILE A 37 -11.05 -5.32 -11.22
N GLY A 38 -10.82 -5.74 -9.98
CA GLY A 38 -11.82 -6.24 -9.04
C GLY A 38 -12.01 -7.76 -9.08
N LYS A 39 -10.95 -8.52 -9.40
CA LYS A 39 -10.97 -10.00 -9.37
C LYS A 39 -10.64 -10.52 -7.98
N LEU A 40 -9.63 -9.94 -7.33
CA LEU A 40 -9.36 -10.18 -5.92
C LEU A 40 -10.46 -9.51 -5.08
N PRO A 41 -11.21 -10.25 -4.25
CA PRO A 41 -12.27 -9.67 -3.44
C PRO A 41 -11.74 -8.62 -2.46
N GLN A 42 -12.56 -7.62 -2.17
CA GLN A 42 -12.30 -6.65 -1.08
C GLN A 42 -12.32 -7.35 0.28
N GLY A 43 -11.45 -6.92 1.19
CA GLY A 43 -11.25 -7.54 2.50
C GLY A 43 -10.34 -8.77 2.52
N GLU A 44 -10.04 -9.36 1.36
CA GLU A 44 -9.05 -10.44 1.27
C GLU A 44 -7.61 -9.90 1.33
N LEU A 45 -6.66 -10.74 1.76
CA LEU A 45 -5.26 -10.34 1.81
C LEU A 45 -4.64 -10.28 0.41
N PHE A 46 -4.10 -9.12 0.05
CA PHE A 46 -3.25 -8.97 -1.13
C PHE A 46 -1.82 -9.41 -0.84
N SER A 47 -1.27 -10.29 -1.69
CA SER A 47 0.13 -10.71 -1.66
C SER A 47 0.89 -10.16 -2.87
N CYS A 48 2.06 -9.56 -2.61
CA CYS A 48 2.97 -9.08 -3.63
C CYS A 48 3.73 -10.22 -4.36
N PHE A 49 3.53 -11.48 -3.94
CA PHE A 49 4.25 -12.64 -4.47
C PHE A 49 3.34 -13.63 -5.19
N HIS A 50 2.02 -13.57 -4.95
CA HIS A 50 1.08 -14.46 -5.62
C HIS A 50 0.73 -13.94 -7.02
N GLU A 51 1.01 -14.77 -8.03
CA GLU A 51 0.94 -14.40 -9.45
C GLU A 51 -0.39 -13.73 -9.84
N LYS A 52 -1.53 -14.31 -9.46
CA LYS A 52 -2.85 -13.79 -9.85
C LYS A 52 -3.11 -12.39 -9.31
N GLY A 53 -2.79 -12.15 -8.04
CA GLY A 53 -2.97 -10.84 -7.40
C GLY A 53 -1.99 -9.82 -7.98
N LEU A 54 -0.74 -10.22 -8.18
CA LEU A 54 0.28 -9.35 -8.75
C LEU A 54 0.00 -8.97 -10.21
N ALA A 55 -0.57 -9.87 -11.00
CA ALA A 55 -1.00 -9.59 -12.37
C ALA A 55 -2.12 -8.53 -12.42
N GLU A 56 -3.09 -8.63 -11.51
CA GLU A 56 -4.15 -7.63 -11.37
C GLU A 56 -3.60 -6.27 -10.90
N ALA A 57 -2.73 -6.27 -9.88
CA ALA A 57 -2.04 -5.07 -9.41
C ALA A 57 -1.23 -4.41 -10.53
N THR A 58 -0.59 -5.23 -11.36
CA THR A 58 0.16 -4.81 -12.55
C THR A 58 -0.71 -4.11 -13.55
N LYS A 59 -1.85 -4.72 -13.90
CA LYS A 59 -2.81 -4.09 -14.79
C LYS A 59 -3.27 -2.74 -14.26
N LEU A 60 -3.55 -2.64 -12.96
CA LEU A 60 -4.01 -1.39 -12.36
C LEU A 60 -2.94 -0.31 -12.38
N TYR A 61 -1.69 -0.60 -11.97
CA TYR A 61 -0.65 0.44 -12.00
C TYR A 61 -0.27 0.85 -13.42
N GLU A 62 -0.30 -0.06 -14.40
CA GLU A 62 -0.04 0.27 -15.81
C GLU A 62 -1.14 1.22 -16.33
N THR A 63 -2.41 0.95 -16.01
CA THR A 63 -3.54 1.84 -16.34
C THR A 63 -3.39 3.22 -15.68
N LEU A 64 -3.07 3.26 -14.39
CA LEU A 64 -2.88 4.52 -13.66
C LEU A 64 -1.65 5.30 -14.15
N TYR A 65 -0.59 4.61 -14.54
CA TYR A 65 0.60 5.23 -15.12
C TYR A 65 0.33 5.84 -16.49
N ALA A 66 -0.50 5.19 -17.31
CA ALA A 66 -0.87 5.65 -18.64
C ALA A 66 -1.91 6.79 -18.64
N ALA A 67 -2.47 7.18 -17.49
CA ALA A 67 -3.43 8.27 -17.41
C ALA A 67 -2.83 9.59 -17.92
N LYS A 68 -3.61 10.36 -18.68
CA LYS A 68 -3.13 11.51 -19.46
C LYS A 68 -2.49 12.60 -18.60
N ASP A 69 -3.13 12.91 -17.48
CA ASP A 69 -2.73 13.95 -16.54
C ASP A 69 -3.18 13.57 -15.12
N PHE A 70 -2.88 14.45 -14.16
CA PHE A 70 -3.16 14.19 -12.75
C PHE A 70 -4.66 14.09 -12.47
N GLU A 71 -5.52 14.80 -13.20
CA GLU A 71 -6.97 14.71 -13.02
C GLU A 71 -7.50 13.37 -13.50
N ASP A 72 -7.09 12.94 -14.69
CA ASP A 72 -7.42 11.63 -15.24
C ASP A 72 -6.95 10.50 -14.31
N PHE A 73 -5.70 10.59 -13.82
CA PHE A 73 -5.14 9.67 -12.82
C PHE A 73 -6.01 9.61 -11.56
N MET A 74 -6.37 10.77 -10.99
CA MET A 74 -7.17 10.82 -9.76
C MET A 74 -8.60 10.30 -9.97
N ASN A 75 -9.20 10.53 -11.14
CA ASN A 75 -10.54 10.03 -11.45
C ASN A 75 -10.55 8.50 -11.60
N LEU A 76 -9.58 7.95 -12.34
CA LEU A 76 -9.36 6.51 -12.43
C LEU A 76 -9.12 5.89 -11.06
N ALA A 77 -8.25 6.47 -10.25
CA ALA A 77 -7.93 5.95 -8.92
C ALA A 77 -9.15 6.02 -7.98
N LYS A 78 -9.93 7.10 -8.02
CA LYS A 78 -11.19 7.20 -7.25
C LYS A 78 -12.19 6.13 -7.64
N GLN A 79 -12.33 5.84 -8.93
CA GLN A 79 -13.24 4.80 -9.39
C GLN A 79 -12.72 3.40 -9.04
N ALA A 80 -11.43 3.12 -9.28
CA ALA A 80 -10.81 1.85 -8.92
C ALA A 80 -10.90 1.55 -7.42
N ARG A 81 -10.79 2.57 -6.57
CA ARG A 81 -10.93 2.46 -5.11
C ARG A 81 -12.24 1.82 -4.67
N THR A 82 -13.34 1.94 -5.43
CA THR A 82 -14.65 1.45 -4.99
C THR A 82 -14.82 -0.06 -5.15
N PHE A 83 -14.02 -0.72 -5.99
CA PHE A 83 -14.19 -2.16 -6.28
C PHE A 83 -12.88 -2.96 -6.29
N ALA A 84 -11.71 -2.32 -6.34
CA ALA A 84 -10.44 -3.01 -6.18
C ALA A 84 -10.22 -3.40 -4.72
N ASN A 85 -9.53 -4.52 -4.51
CA ASN A 85 -9.01 -4.88 -3.19
C ASN A 85 -8.12 -3.76 -2.63
N GLU A 86 -8.25 -3.48 -1.33
CA GLU A 86 -7.64 -2.35 -0.65
C GLU A 86 -6.11 -2.42 -0.69
N GLY A 87 -5.54 -3.59 -0.41
CA GLY A 87 -4.08 -3.79 -0.44
C GLY A 87 -3.52 -3.68 -1.86
N LEU A 88 -4.21 -4.25 -2.84
CA LEU A 88 -3.87 -4.15 -4.26
C LEU A 88 -3.91 -2.69 -4.74
N PHE A 89 -4.96 -1.97 -4.35
CA PHE A 89 -5.16 -0.57 -4.69
C PHE A 89 -4.02 0.32 -4.17
N VAL A 90 -3.65 0.19 -2.89
CA VAL A 90 -2.54 0.98 -2.30
C VAL A 90 -1.22 0.67 -2.99
N TYR A 91 -0.94 -0.61 -3.28
CA TYR A 91 0.25 -1.00 -4.02
C TYR A 91 0.29 -0.29 -5.38
N ALA A 92 -0.77 -0.42 -6.17
CA ALA A 92 -0.81 0.10 -7.54
C ALA A 92 -0.75 1.64 -7.59
N VAL A 93 -1.47 2.32 -6.70
CA VAL A 93 -1.44 3.79 -6.59
C VAL A 93 -0.06 4.28 -6.14
N SER A 94 0.58 3.59 -5.20
CA SER A 94 1.93 3.96 -4.74
C SER A 94 2.97 3.85 -5.85
N VAL A 95 2.91 2.78 -6.65
CA VAL A 95 3.77 2.60 -7.84
C VAL A 95 3.51 3.72 -8.85
N ALA A 96 2.24 4.06 -9.11
CA ALA A 96 1.89 5.12 -10.04
C ALA A 96 2.40 6.50 -9.57
N ILE A 97 2.14 6.89 -8.31
CA ILE A 97 2.59 8.18 -7.74
C ILE A 97 4.11 8.31 -7.81
N LEU A 98 4.84 7.25 -7.44
CA LEU A 98 6.30 7.27 -7.45
C LEU A 98 6.89 7.44 -8.86
N HIS A 99 6.14 7.08 -9.91
CA HIS A 99 6.70 6.96 -11.25
C HIS A 99 6.17 7.94 -12.27
N ARG A 100 4.98 8.51 -12.07
CA ARG A 100 4.42 9.52 -12.96
C ARG A 100 5.15 10.87 -12.79
N ALA A 101 5.42 11.53 -13.91
CA ALA A 101 6.13 12.82 -13.91
C ALA A 101 5.30 13.95 -13.26
N ASP A 102 3.97 13.90 -13.38
CA ASP A 102 3.06 14.89 -12.81
C ASP A 102 2.81 14.73 -11.31
N CYS A 103 3.24 13.62 -10.71
CA CYS A 103 3.23 13.37 -9.27
C CYS A 103 4.56 13.76 -8.58
N ARG A 104 5.53 14.36 -9.29
CA ARG A 104 6.79 14.82 -8.68
C ARG A 104 6.52 15.77 -7.50
N GLY A 105 7.19 15.49 -6.38
CA GLY A 105 7.04 16.25 -5.14
C GLY A 105 5.85 15.84 -4.27
N VAL A 106 5.01 14.90 -4.73
CA VAL A 106 3.93 14.32 -3.93
C VAL A 106 4.43 13.05 -3.24
N THR A 107 4.16 12.92 -1.95
CA THR A 107 4.50 11.76 -1.12
C THR A 107 3.27 10.89 -0.88
N VAL A 108 3.47 9.58 -0.85
CA VAL A 108 2.44 8.65 -0.37
C VAL A 108 2.39 8.77 1.17
N PRO A 109 1.21 8.73 1.80
CA PRO A 109 1.11 8.65 3.25
C PRO A 109 1.85 7.41 3.80
N PRO A 110 2.33 7.44 5.04
CA PRO A 110 3.01 6.30 5.65
C PRO A 110 2.13 5.05 5.64
N ILE A 111 2.69 3.91 5.24
CA ILE A 111 1.93 2.67 5.08
C ILE A 111 1.34 2.18 6.41
N GLN A 112 2.02 2.44 7.52
CA GLN A 112 1.56 2.16 8.88
C GLN A 112 0.40 3.05 9.34
N GLU A 113 0.19 4.21 8.73
CA GLU A 113 -0.99 5.05 8.96
C GLU A 113 -2.16 4.64 8.06
N ILE A 114 -1.86 4.09 6.87
CA ILE A 114 -2.87 3.57 5.94
C ILE A 114 -3.45 2.24 6.44
N PHE A 115 -2.60 1.32 6.89
CA PHE A 115 -2.95 -0.01 7.40
C PHE A 115 -2.32 -0.28 8.77
N PRO A 116 -2.78 0.40 9.84
CA PRO A 116 -2.24 0.20 11.19
C PRO A 116 -2.38 -1.24 11.69
N ASP A 117 -3.39 -1.96 11.19
CA ASP A 117 -3.68 -3.37 11.43
C ASP A 117 -2.58 -4.34 10.99
N ARG A 118 -1.62 -3.87 10.18
CA ARG A 118 -0.47 -4.67 9.73
C ARG A 118 0.80 -4.43 10.55
N PHE A 119 0.81 -3.41 11.38
CA PHE A 119 2.00 -2.98 12.14
C PHE A 119 1.78 -3.05 13.65
N VAL A 120 0.53 -3.15 14.09
CA VAL A 120 0.15 -3.12 15.50
C VAL A 120 -0.68 -4.38 15.81
N PRO A 121 -0.50 -5.01 16.98
CA PRO A 121 -1.26 -6.21 17.35
C PRO A 121 -2.76 -5.96 17.44
N THR A 122 -3.53 -7.02 17.22
CA THR A 122 -5.00 -6.96 17.17
C THR A 122 -5.58 -6.53 18.52
N GLU A 123 -4.95 -6.93 19.62
CA GLU A 123 -5.30 -6.60 20.99
C GLU A 123 -5.21 -5.09 21.23
N THR A 124 -4.10 -4.47 20.80
CA THR A 124 -3.88 -3.02 20.90
C THR A 124 -4.90 -2.25 20.06
N ILE A 125 -5.24 -2.73 18.86
CA ILE A 125 -6.25 -2.10 18.00
C ILE A 125 -7.64 -2.19 18.61
N SER A 126 -8.00 -3.36 19.15
CA SER A 126 -9.28 -3.58 19.82
C SER A 126 -9.43 -2.70 21.05
N LEU A 127 -8.35 -2.55 21.83
CA LEU A 127 -8.29 -1.65 22.96
C LEU A 127 -8.46 -0.19 22.53
N ALA A 128 -7.75 0.25 21.48
CA ALA A 128 -7.89 1.61 20.95
C ALA A 128 -9.33 1.91 20.50
N GLN A 129 -9.98 0.98 19.80
CA GLN A 129 -11.38 1.13 19.38
C GLN A 129 -12.33 1.23 20.59
N LYS A 130 -12.10 0.43 21.63
CA LYS A 130 -12.89 0.47 22.87
C LYS A 130 -12.73 1.80 23.59
N GLU A 131 -11.50 2.29 23.72
CA GLU A 131 -11.21 3.56 24.38
C GLU A 131 -11.80 4.76 23.62
N VAL A 132 -11.74 4.75 22.28
CA VAL A 132 -12.40 5.78 21.44
C VAL A 132 -13.91 5.77 21.63
N ALA A 133 -14.54 4.59 21.75
CA ALA A 133 -15.97 4.49 22.01
C ALA A 133 -16.38 5.01 23.40
N ASN A 134 -15.51 4.82 24.41
CA ASN A 134 -15.74 5.31 25.77
C ASN A 134 -15.47 6.82 25.93
N HIS A 135 -14.57 7.37 25.11
CA HIS A 135 -14.10 8.76 25.20
C HIS A 135 -14.09 9.45 23.82
N PRO A 136 -15.27 9.69 23.21
CA PRO A 136 -15.36 10.18 21.83
C PRO A 136 -14.76 11.58 21.61
N ASP A 137 -14.68 12.40 22.66
CA ASP A 137 -14.21 13.79 22.59
C ASP A 137 -12.72 13.98 22.99
N LYS A 138 -11.98 12.88 23.21
CA LYS A 138 -10.59 12.94 23.68
C LYS A 138 -9.67 12.15 22.77
N ASP A 139 -8.44 12.65 22.63
CA ASP A 139 -7.36 11.89 22.04
C ASP A 139 -7.06 10.65 22.91
N VAL A 140 -7.08 9.49 22.28
CA VAL A 140 -6.80 8.20 22.92
C VAL A 140 -5.35 7.84 22.67
N LYS A 141 -4.62 7.51 23.74
CA LYS A 141 -3.27 6.97 23.68
C LYS A 141 -3.28 5.57 24.25
N VAL A 142 -2.90 4.60 23.44
CA VAL A 142 -2.76 3.19 23.84
C VAL A 142 -1.29 2.81 23.73
N GLU A 143 -0.77 2.16 24.77
CA GLU A 143 0.55 1.55 24.72
C GLU A 143 0.48 0.24 23.92
N ILE A 144 1.43 0.04 23.02
CA ILE A 144 1.45 -1.15 22.18
C ILE A 144 1.77 -2.38 23.03
N GLU A 145 0.96 -3.43 22.88
CA GLU A 145 1.23 -4.71 23.52
C GLU A 145 2.31 -5.47 22.74
N THR A 146 3.18 -6.20 23.43
CA THR A 146 4.18 -7.05 22.78
C THR A 146 3.53 -8.37 22.34
N THR A 147 3.96 -8.92 21.21
CA THR A 147 3.44 -10.22 20.72
C THR A 147 4.43 -11.35 20.89
N GLY A 148 3.95 -12.58 21.07
CA GLY A 148 4.79 -13.78 21.08
C GLY A 148 4.99 -14.43 22.44
N ASN A 149 5.62 -15.59 22.44
CA ASN A 149 5.89 -16.38 23.64
C ASN A 149 7.30 -16.08 24.13
N ILE A 150 7.44 -15.50 25.33
CA ILE A 150 8.76 -15.18 25.91
C ILE A 150 9.64 -16.41 26.16
N LEU A 151 9.06 -17.61 26.16
CA LEU A 151 9.79 -18.88 26.26
C LEU A 151 10.41 -19.31 24.93
N ASP A 152 9.93 -18.78 23.81
CA ASP A 152 10.57 -18.94 22.51
C ASP A 152 11.78 -18.00 22.41
N PRO A 153 13.01 -18.50 22.27
CA PRO A 153 14.19 -17.66 22.12
C PRO A 153 14.07 -16.65 20.97
N GLU A 154 13.31 -16.97 19.92
CA GLU A 154 13.09 -16.10 18.76
C GLU A 154 12.33 -14.81 19.11
N TYR A 155 11.59 -14.79 20.23
CA TYR A 155 10.94 -13.58 20.74
C TYR A 155 11.96 -12.46 21.04
N LYS A 156 13.21 -12.81 21.37
CA LYS A 156 14.27 -11.81 21.59
C LYS A 156 14.57 -10.95 20.36
N MET A 157 14.24 -11.46 19.16
CA MET A 157 14.41 -10.75 17.90
C MET A 157 13.15 -9.98 17.45
N SER A 158 12.08 -9.98 18.26
CA SER A 158 10.83 -9.24 17.96
C SER A 158 11.09 -7.76 17.70
N TYR A 159 11.95 -7.10 18.49
CA TYR A 159 12.26 -5.66 18.31
C TYR A 159 12.81 -5.34 16.91
N PHE A 160 13.42 -6.31 16.23
CA PHE A 160 13.92 -6.16 14.86
C PHE A 160 12.87 -6.61 13.83
N ARG A 161 12.27 -7.79 14.04
CA ARG A 161 11.31 -8.39 13.08
C ARG A 161 9.97 -7.63 13.01
N GLU A 162 9.53 -7.07 14.14
CA GLU A 162 8.25 -6.35 14.28
C GLU A 162 8.46 -4.82 14.23
N ASP A 163 9.67 -4.34 13.95
CA ASP A 163 9.94 -2.92 13.80
C ASP A 163 9.14 -2.31 12.64
N VAL A 164 8.45 -1.20 12.93
CA VAL A 164 7.59 -0.49 11.98
C VAL A 164 8.42 0.05 10.80
N GLY A 165 9.61 0.58 11.07
CA GLY A 165 10.48 1.17 10.07
C GLY A 165 11.03 0.13 9.07
N THR A 166 11.46 -1.02 9.59
CA THR A 166 12.01 -2.13 8.82
C THR A 166 10.94 -2.75 7.91
N ASN A 167 9.73 -2.96 8.43
CA ASN A 167 8.60 -3.46 7.65
C ASN A 167 8.14 -2.45 6.58
N ALA A 168 8.07 -1.15 6.92
CA ALA A 168 7.75 -0.09 5.96
C ALA A 168 8.82 0.05 4.86
N HIS A 169 10.11 -0.09 5.21
CA HIS A 169 11.20 -0.11 4.26
C HIS A 169 11.03 -1.22 3.22
N HIS A 170 10.75 -2.44 3.67
CA HIS A 170 10.57 -3.59 2.79
C HIS A 170 9.39 -3.38 1.80
N TRP A 171 8.27 -2.83 2.29
CA TRP A 171 7.14 -2.42 1.45
C TRP A 171 7.54 -1.40 0.39
N HIS A 172 8.22 -0.32 0.78
CA HIS A 172 8.64 0.73 -0.15
C HIS A 172 9.67 0.24 -1.16
N TRP A 173 10.58 -0.66 -0.77
CA TRP A 173 11.56 -1.23 -1.70
C TRP A 173 10.87 -1.96 -2.86
N HIS A 174 9.84 -2.76 -2.57
CA HIS A 174 9.06 -3.46 -3.59
C HIS A 174 8.21 -2.51 -4.47
N ILE A 175 7.83 -1.33 -3.98
CA ILE A 175 7.18 -0.29 -4.80
C ILE A 175 8.19 0.38 -5.74
N VAL A 176 9.43 0.64 -5.27
CA VAL A 176 10.49 1.24 -6.10
C VAL A 176 10.95 0.25 -7.17
N TYR A 177 11.00 -1.04 -6.84
CA TYR A 177 11.43 -2.12 -7.74
C TYR A 177 10.38 -3.22 -7.90
N PRO A 178 9.22 -2.93 -8.55
CA PRO A 178 8.19 -3.94 -8.75
C PRO A 178 8.73 -5.16 -9.50
N ALA A 179 8.35 -6.35 -9.07
CA ALA A 179 8.74 -7.60 -9.72
C ALA A 179 8.28 -7.61 -11.20
N THR A 180 7.07 -7.14 -11.45
CA THR A 180 6.40 -7.06 -12.76
C THR A 180 6.71 -5.80 -13.56
N TRP A 181 7.74 -5.05 -13.20
CA TRP A 181 8.18 -3.86 -13.94
C TRP A 181 8.49 -4.18 -15.40
N LYS A 182 7.74 -3.57 -16.33
CA LYS A 182 7.94 -3.69 -17.79
C LYS A 182 8.48 -2.37 -18.37
N PRO A 183 9.78 -2.28 -18.72
CA PRO A 183 10.35 -1.05 -19.27
C PRO A 183 9.64 -0.53 -20.52
N GLU A 184 9.11 -1.42 -21.35
CA GLU A 184 8.38 -1.12 -22.58
C GLU A 184 7.03 -0.42 -22.33
N VAL A 185 6.36 -0.72 -21.21
CA VAL A 185 5.12 -0.05 -20.80
C VAL A 185 5.42 1.23 -20.02
N MET A 186 6.41 1.17 -19.15
CA MET A 186 6.70 2.24 -18.21
C MET A 186 7.68 3.29 -18.77
N GLY A 187 8.27 3.05 -19.95
CA GLY A 187 9.18 3.96 -20.63
C GLY A 187 10.54 4.16 -19.96
N LYS A 188 10.88 3.37 -18.94
CA LYS A 188 12.17 3.46 -18.23
C LYS A 188 12.64 2.11 -17.72
N ILE A 189 13.94 1.85 -17.88
CA ILE A 189 14.61 0.68 -17.32
C ILE A 189 14.97 0.99 -15.86
N LYS A 190 14.75 0.01 -14.98
CA LYS A 190 15.25 0.03 -13.60
C LYS A 190 16.65 -0.56 -13.61
N ASP A 191 17.66 0.30 -13.62
CA ASP A 191 19.05 -0.13 -13.69
C ASP A 191 19.36 -1.13 -12.56
N ARG A 192 20.03 -2.23 -12.92
CA ARG A 192 20.48 -3.30 -12.01
C ARG A 192 19.41 -3.81 -11.02
N LYS A 193 18.11 -3.77 -11.38
CA LYS A 193 17.00 -4.21 -10.51
C LYS A 193 17.23 -5.59 -9.88
N GLY A 194 17.72 -6.55 -10.66
CA GLY A 194 17.99 -7.92 -10.19
C GLY A 194 19.17 -7.99 -9.22
N GLU A 195 20.23 -7.23 -9.45
CA GLU A 195 21.38 -7.17 -8.54
C GLU A 195 21.00 -6.45 -7.24
N LEU A 196 20.22 -5.38 -7.32
CA LEU A 196 19.76 -4.68 -6.13
C LEU A 196 18.76 -5.50 -5.32
N PHE A 197 17.96 -6.36 -5.97
CA PHE A 197 17.16 -7.38 -5.28
C PHE A 197 18.05 -8.28 -4.44
N TYR A 198 19.10 -8.85 -5.03
CA TYR A 198 20.06 -9.67 -4.31
C TYR A 198 20.71 -8.90 -3.15
N TYR A 199 21.24 -7.71 -3.41
CA TYR A 199 21.95 -6.91 -2.42
C TYR A 199 21.06 -6.51 -1.24
N MET A 200 19.85 -6.00 -1.49
CA MET A 200 18.96 -5.55 -0.42
C MET A 200 18.59 -6.71 0.52
N HIS A 201 18.17 -7.85 -0.02
CA HIS A 201 17.78 -9.00 0.80
C HIS A 201 18.99 -9.64 1.49
N GLN A 202 20.16 -9.70 0.84
CA GLN A 202 21.39 -10.14 1.48
C GLN A 202 21.73 -9.26 2.69
N GLN A 203 21.58 -7.94 2.57
CA GLN A 203 21.81 -7.00 3.68
C GLN A 203 20.76 -7.11 4.79
N MET A 204 19.50 -7.43 4.48
CA MET A 204 18.49 -7.72 5.51
C MET A 204 18.88 -8.94 6.33
N CYS A 205 19.29 -10.05 5.69
CA CYS A 205 19.78 -11.24 6.39
C CYS A 205 21.02 -10.93 7.24
N ALA A 206 22.00 -10.23 6.68
CA ALA A 206 23.23 -9.88 7.41
C ALA A 206 23.02 -8.92 8.60
N ARG A 207 21.89 -8.19 8.66
CA ARG A 207 21.51 -7.36 9.82
C ARG A 207 20.70 -8.13 10.85
N TYR A 208 20.10 -9.24 10.44
CA TYR A 208 19.35 -10.13 11.32
C TYR A 208 20.30 -11.10 12.05
N ASP A 209 21.32 -11.60 11.36
CA ASP A 209 22.43 -12.40 11.92
C ASP A 209 23.26 -11.61 12.96
#